data_AF-A0A957NGP1-F1
#
_entry.id   AF-A0A957NGP1-F1
#
_cell.length_a   1.000
_cell.length_b   1.000
_cell.length_c   1.000
_cell.angle_alpha   90.00
_cell.angle_beta   90.00
_cell.angle_gamma   90.00
#
_symmetry.space_group_name_H-M   'P 1'
#
loop_
_entity.id
_entity.type
_entity.pdbx_description
1 polymer ?
#
loop_
_entity_poly.entity_id
_entity_poly.type
_entity_poly.pdbx_seq_one_letter_code
_entity_poly.pdbx_strand_id
1 'polypeptide(L)'
;MRYQIPVRAFQNLAMIFLACFMLIAIGAGYWGVVRASELQARDLRRQIERELKLDRGRILATDNSVMAETVFDDEGLAQRVYPYPNLAPVLGYWTFRYGKGGLEAAYDDYLAGRRGQRGLDVFDELMHEPVIGADIVTTIRPALQVRADELLDELGGRGAIIVMEANTGRILALASRPTYDPNLYAEQAEALVVDEAQPTLNRATQGLYTPGSVFKILTLAGALNADLAPPEAAYPQQPYDAPGIFFVEGFPIREGSDRPYNNYPFDLYHALSYSSNVTFAQLALALGPDGMREMARTFGFGEEIPFDGLPTAASELGSDAFLLDRVGLANTGYGQGQLLVSPLEIALVTAAVANGGIMPQPQIVQQIRSRTGDTLADFPPRGWKRPMSEGVAAEVRQAMIVSGSEGFARAGAPEGIAVGGKTGTAQLGGDNEPHSWYTAFAPAEGPQIVVTVIVENAGAGGDVAAPIARELIRTALAP
;
A
#
# COMPACT_ATOMS: atom_id res chain seq x y z
N MET A 1 78.71 47.35 16.55
CA MET A 1 77.97 47.08 15.31
C MET A 1 76.50 46.90 15.65
N ARG A 2 75.62 47.85 15.26
CA ARG A 2 74.16 47.67 15.38
C ARG A 2 73.66 47.10 14.05
N TYR A 3 73.27 45.83 14.02
CA TYR A 3 72.60 45.23 12.87
C TYR A 3 71.22 45.87 12.73
N GLN A 4 71.05 46.76 11.75
CA GLN A 4 69.73 47.23 11.33
C GLN A 4 69.11 46.11 10.49
N ILE A 5 68.19 45.35 11.09
CA ILE A 5 67.38 44.40 10.35
C ILE A 5 66.44 45.21 9.43
N PRO A 6 66.46 45.00 8.10
CA PRO A 6 65.67 45.83 7.20
C PRO A 6 64.17 45.54 7.39
N VAL A 7 63.38 46.59 7.63
CA VAL A 7 61.92 46.54 7.83
C VAL A 7 61.19 45.77 6.71
N ARG A 8 61.72 45.81 5.48
CA ARG A 8 61.21 45.05 4.33
C ARG A 8 61.30 43.52 4.53
N ALA A 9 62.30 43.02 5.25
CA ALA A 9 62.41 41.59 5.53
C ALA A 9 61.28 41.10 6.45
N PHE A 10 60.90 41.90 7.45
CA PHE A 10 59.76 41.60 8.33
C PHE A 10 58.42 41.67 7.58
N GLN A 11 58.24 42.65 6.69
CA GLN A 11 57.03 42.76 5.87
C GLN A 11 56.89 41.58 4.91
N ASN A 12 57.98 41.16 4.26
CA ASN A 12 57.99 40.00 3.38
C ASN A 12 57.68 38.71 4.15
N LEU A 13 58.27 38.54 5.34
CA LEU A 13 58.00 37.39 6.20
C LEU A 13 56.53 37.37 6.67
N ALA A 14 55.98 38.52 7.07
CA ALA A 14 54.58 38.63 7.46
C ALA A 14 53.62 38.32 6.29
N MET A 15 53.93 38.78 5.08
CA MET A 15 53.14 38.45 3.89
C MET A 15 53.22 36.96 3.54
N ILE A 16 54.39 36.33 3.71
CA ILE A 16 54.54 34.88 3.52
C ILE A 16 53.68 34.12 4.54
N PHE A 17 53.72 34.49 5.82
CA PHE A 17 52.88 33.86 6.84
C PHE A 17 51.39 34.09 6.57
N LEU A 18 50.99 35.30 6.18
CA LEU A 18 49.60 35.60 5.82
C LEU A 18 49.12 34.74 4.64
N ALA A 19 49.94 34.60 3.60
CA ALA A 19 49.65 33.75 2.45
C ALA A 19 49.55 32.27 2.86
N CYS A 20 50.45 31.78 3.70
CA CYS A 20 50.38 30.42 4.25
C CYS A 20 49.11 30.19 5.08
N PHE A 21 48.73 31.13 5.95
CA PHE A 21 47.50 31.04 6.72
C PHE A 21 46.25 31.07 5.82
N MET A 22 46.25 31.89 4.78
CA MET A 22 45.17 31.91 3.79
C MET A 22 45.07 30.57 3.05
N LEU A 23 46.21 29.99 2.63
CA LEU A 23 46.26 28.67 2.00
C LEU A 23 45.73 27.57 2.93
N ILE A 24 46.11 27.59 4.20
CA ILE A 24 45.60 26.65 5.20
C ILE A 24 44.09 26.86 5.41
N ALA A 25 43.61 28.10 5.50
CA ALA A 25 42.20 28.41 5.67
C ALA A 25 41.35 27.97 4.46
N ILE A 26 41.85 28.20 3.24
CA ILE A 26 41.20 27.73 2.00
C ILE A 26 41.20 26.20 1.95
N GLY A 27 42.32 25.56 2.30
CA GLY A 27 42.41 24.10 2.38
C GLY A 27 41.43 23.53 3.39
N ALA A 28 41.38 24.10 4.60
CA ALA A 28 40.43 23.71 5.65
C ALA A 28 38.98 23.93 5.22
N GLY A 29 38.66 25.05 4.56
CA GLY A 29 37.33 25.31 4.01
C GLY A 29 36.94 24.35 2.89
N TYR A 30 37.88 24.01 1.99
CA TYR A 30 37.63 23.02 0.93
C TYR A 30 37.32 21.65 1.52
N TRP A 31 38.10 21.17 2.50
CA TRP A 31 37.86 19.89 3.14
C TRP A 31 36.63 19.90 4.07
N GLY A 32 36.39 21.01 4.78
CA GLY A 32 35.33 21.16 5.77
C GLY A 32 33.96 21.55 5.20
N VAL A 33 33.88 22.03 3.96
CA VAL A 33 32.61 22.44 3.34
C VAL A 33 32.38 21.71 2.01
N VAL A 34 33.35 21.73 1.09
CA VAL A 34 33.17 21.19 -0.27
C VAL A 34 33.27 19.66 -0.30
N ARG A 35 34.22 19.07 0.44
CA ARG A 35 34.44 17.62 0.52
C ARG A 35 33.89 16.97 1.80
N ALA A 36 33.23 17.73 2.66
CA ALA A 36 32.78 17.25 3.97
C ALA A 36 31.79 16.09 3.87
N SER A 37 30.83 16.17 2.93
CA SER A 37 29.85 15.10 2.68
C SER A 37 30.52 13.80 2.23
N GLU A 38 31.52 13.88 1.35
CA GLU A 38 32.28 12.71 0.86
C GLU A 38 33.17 12.08 1.95
N LEU A 39 33.77 12.90 2.82
CA LEU A 39 34.59 12.42 3.94
C LEU A 39 33.73 11.81 5.05
N GLN A 40 32.61 12.43 5.39
CA GLN A 40 31.63 11.87 6.33
C GLN A 40 31.05 10.56 5.81
N ALA A 41 30.85 10.41 4.49
CA ALA A 41 30.41 9.16 3.88
C ALA A 41 31.40 7.98 4.05
N ARG A 42 32.69 8.26 4.31
CA ARG A 42 33.75 7.25 4.41
C ARG A 42 34.11 6.86 5.85
N ASP A 43 33.76 7.67 6.84
CA ASP A 43 34.05 7.41 8.26
C ASP A 43 32.88 6.71 8.94
N LEU A 44 32.80 5.39 8.73
CA LEU A 44 31.76 4.54 9.32
C LEU A 44 31.66 4.82 10.83
N ARG A 45 32.75 4.76 11.59
CA ARG A 45 32.73 4.88 13.06
C ARG A 45 32.04 6.15 13.55
N ARG A 46 32.31 7.30 12.93
CA ARG A 46 31.64 8.57 13.30
C ARG A 46 30.17 8.60 12.90
N GLN A 47 29.78 7.96 11.80
CA GLN A 47 28.37 7.82 11.43
C GLN A 47 27.62 6.97 12.47
N ILE A 48 28.22 5.86 12.90
CA ILE A 48 27.67 5.00 13.95
C ILE A 48 27.46 5.80 15.24
N GLU A 49 28.50 6.51 15.70
CA GLU A 49 28.45 7.31 16.92
C GLU A 49 27.40 8.43 16.86
N ARG A 50 27.18 9.03 15.69
CA ARG A 50 26.13 10.04 15.48
C ARG A 50 24.74 9.41 15.50
N GLU A 51 24.52 8.33 14.76
CA GLU A 51 23.24 7.63 14.69
C GLU A 51 22.83 7.05 16.06
N LEU A 52 23.79 6.54 16.84
CA LEU A 52 23.56 6.06 18.19
C LEU A 52 23.28 7.17 19.22
N LYS A 53 23.40 8.45 18.87
CA LYS A 53 23.10 9.59 19.75
C LYS A 53 21.99 10.48 19.21
N LEU A 54 21.39 10.08 18.08
CA LEU A 54 20.41 10.87 17.38
C LEU A 54 19.04 10.73 18.06
N ASP A 55 18.45 11.85 18.48
CA ASP A 55 17.04 11.91 18.88
C ASP A 55 16.15 11.87 17.62
N ARG A 56 16.02 10.67 17.06
CA ARG A 56 15.24 10.40 15.87
C ARG A 56 13.76 10.75 16.11
N GLY A 57 13.16 11.45 15.15
CA GLY A 57 11.77 11.92 15.21
C GLY A 57 10.77 10.81 15.49
N ARG A 58 9.63 11.15 16.10
CA ARG A 58 8.57 10.19 16.43
C ARG A 58 7.73 9.89 15.21
N ILE A 59 7.17 8.68 15.13
CA ILE A 59 6.07 8.39 14.22
C ILE A 59 4.80 8.37 15.06
N LEU A 60 3.81 9.16 14.68
CA LEU A 60 2.59 9.41 15.43
C LEU A 60 1.38 8.93 14.63
N ALA A 61 0.40 8.40 15.34
CA ALA A 61 -0.94 8.10 14.83
C ALA A 61 -1.75 9.37 14.56
N THR A 62 -2.94 9.23 13.97
CA THR A 62 -3.85 10.36 13.74
C THR A 62 -4.29 11.07 15.03
N ASP A 63 -4.38 10.33 16.15
CA ASP A 63 -4.70 10.86 17.49
C ASP A 63 -3.46 11.31 18.28
N ASN A 64 -2.28 11.33 17.64
CA ASN A 64 -0.96 11.58 18.21
C ASN A 64 -0.44 10.50 19.19
N SER A 65 -1.05 9.30 19.23
CA SER A 65 -0.44 8.15 19.89
C SER A 65 0.91 7.83 19.26
N VAL A 66 1.90 7.48 20.08
CA VAL A 66 3.25 7.20 19.62
C VAL A 66 3.32 5.80 19.02
N MET A 67 3.74 5.70 17.77
CA MET A 67 3.92 4.44 17.02
C MET A 67 5.38 4.02 16.89
N ALA A 68 6.30 4.99 16.88
CA ALA A 68 7.73 4.77 17.01
C ALA A 68 8.38 5.98 17.71
N GLU A 69 9.31 5.73 18.62
CA GLU A 69 10.07 6.78 19.31
C GLU A 69 11.48 6.33 19.65
N THR A 70 12.31 7.30 19.99
CA THR A 70 13.66 7.05 20.49
C THR A 70 13.69 7.21 22.00
N VAL A 71 14.18 6.18 22.69
CA VAL A 71 14.51 6.21 24.11
C VAL A 71 16.02 6.13 24.28
N PHE A 72 16.55 6.65 25.38
CA PHE A 72 17.99 6.61 25.66
C PHE A 72 18.24 5.70 26.86
N ASP A 73 19.28 4.87 26.77
CA ASP A 73 19.75 4.07 27.91
C ASP A 73 20.62 4.89 28.86
N ASP A 74 21.08 4.24 29.94
CA ASP A 74 21.93 4.86 30.98
C ASP A 74 23.28 5.38 30.43
N GLU A 75 23.73 4.87 29.27
CA GLU A 75 24.94 5.29 28.58
C GLU A 75 24.68 6.44 27.59
N GLY A 76 23.42 6.85 27.44
CA GLY A 76 22.98 7.89 26.52
C GLY A 76 22.95 7.42 25.06
N LEU A 77 22.86 6.11 24.82
CA LEU A 77 22.70 5.55 23.49
C LEU A 77 21.22 5.45 23.13
N ALA A 78 20.90 5.88 21.92
CA ALA A 78 19.58 5.86 21.33
C ALA A 78 19.14 4.42 21.01
N GLN A 79 17.98 4.04 21.52
CA GLN A 79 17.25 2.83 21.20
C GLN A 79 15.92 3.21 20.56
N ARG A 80 15.59 2.56 19.44
CA ARG A 80 14.33 2.79 18.74
C ARG A 80 13.27 1.81 19.25
N VAL A 81 12.15 2.34 19.74
CA VAL A 81 11.06 1.56 20.33
C VAL A 81 9.80 1.70 19.49
N TYR A 82 9.10 0.59 19.28
CA TYR A 82 7.85 0.49 18.54
C TYR A 82 6.75 -0.08 19.45
N PRO A 83 5.90 0.77 20.05
CA PRO A 83 4.82 0.32 20.93
C PRO A 83 3.76 -0.56 20.24
N TYR A 84 3.69 -0.51 18.91
CA TYR A 84 2.78 -1.31 18.09
C TYR A 84 3.58 -2.18 17.11
N PRO A 85 4.19 -3.30 17.56
CA PRO A 85 5.05 -4.15 16.72
C PRO A 85 4.39 -4.63 15.42
N ASN A 86 3.08 -4.89 15.44
CA ASN A 86 2.33 -5.40 14.29
C ASN A 86 2.28 -4.43 13.10
N LEU A 87 2.57 -3.14 13.33
CA LEU A 87 2.70 -2.13 12.29
C LEU A 87 4.05 -2.19 11.53
N ALA A 88 4.91 -3.17 11.80
CA ALA A 88 6.17 -3.36 11.07
C ALA A 88 6.05 -3.31 9.54
N PRO A 89 4.99 -3.85 8.88
CA PRO A 89 4.84 -3.76 7.42
C PRO A 89 4.70 -2.32 6.90
N VAL A 90 4.27 -1.38 7.76
CA VAL A 90 4.14 0.05 7.46
C VAL A 90 5.35 0.83 7.97
N LEU A 91 5.61 0.76 9.27
CA LEU A 91 6.65 1.55 9.94
C LEU A 91 8.03 1.09 9.49
N GLY A 92 8.17 -0.21 9.23
CA GLY A 92 9.43 -0.86 8.98
C GLY A 92 10.19 -1.07 10.28
N TYR A 93 11.50 -0.85 10.21
CA TYR A 93 12.41 -0.92 11.33
C TYR A 93 13.52 0.10 11.12
N TRP A 94 14.25 0.37 12.19
CA TRP A 94 15.52 1.07 12.19
C TRP A 94 16.43 0.26 13.07
N THR A 95 17.55 -0.18 12.51
CA THR A 95 18.61 -0.86 13.24
C THR A 95 19.94 -0.36 12.73
N PHE A 96 20.90 -0.25 13.65
CA PHE A 96 22.23 0.13 13.27
C PHE A 96 22.88 -0.88 12.29
N ARG A 97 22.68 -2.19 12.52
CA ARG A 97 23.30 -3.27 11.73
C ARG A 97 22.65 -3.52 10.37
N TYR A 98 21.31 -3.46 10.27
CA TYR A 98 20.56 -3.85 9.07
C TYR A 98 19.87 -2.67 8.37
N GLY A 99 20.12 -1.44 8.83
CA GLY A 99 19.57 -0.24 8.23
C GLY A 99 18.10 -0.03 8.56
N LYS A 100 17.32 0.38 7.56
CA LYS A 100 15.95 0.88 7.72
C LYS A 100 15.00 0.20 6.73
N GLY A 101 13.73 0.07 7.11
CA GLY A 101 12.63 -0.36 6.24
C GLY A 101 11.41 0.55 6.34
N GLY A 102 10.40 0.36 5.50
CA GLY A 102 9.10 1.05 5.62
C GLY A 102 9.20 2.59 5.69
N LEU A 103 8.34 3.21 6.49
CA LEU A 103 8.36 4.67 6.71
C LEU A 103 9.66 5.16 7.36
N GLU A 104 10.30 4.33 8.19
CA GLU A 104 11.63 4.64 8.77
C GLU A 104 12.68 4.89 7.67
N ALA A 105 12.61 4.14 6.57
CA ALA A 105 13.48 4.36 5.41
C ALA A 105 12.99 5.51 4.52
N ALA A 106 11.70 5.54 4.19
CA ALA A 106 11.13 6.49 3.23
C ALA A 106 11.22 7.96 3.70
N TYR A 107 11.16 8.19 5.02
CA TYR A 107 11.22 9.52 5.63
C TYR A 107 12.44 9.72 6.51
N ASP A 108 13.50 8.93 6.30
CA ASP A 108 14.74 8.99 7.09
C ASP A 108 15.32 10.39 7.19
N ASP A 109 15.30 11.18 6.12
CA ASP A 109 15.87 12.53 6.13
C ASP A 109 15.16 13.46 7.12
N TYR A 110 13.84 13.32 7.27
CA TYR A 110 13.08 14.09 8.27
C TYR A 110 13.29 13.51 9.67
N LEU A 111 13.15 12.19 9.81
CA LEU A 111 13.31 11.48 11.09
C LEU A 111 14.72 11.64 11.67
N ALA A 112 15.74 11.75 10.83
CA ALA A 112 17.13 11.96 11.24
C ALA A 112 17.50 13.44 11.40
N GLY A 113 16.57 14.37 11.15
CA GLY A 113 16.82 15.81 11.26
C GLY A 113 17.71 16.38 10.16
N ARG A 114 17.98 15.64 9.08
CA ARG A 114 18.77 16.13 7.91
C ARG A 114 17.95 17.06 7.02
N ARG A 115 16.62 16.99 7.12
CA ARG A 115 15.66 17.81 6.38
C ARG A 115 14.61 18.36 7.33
N GLY A 116 14.18 19.60 7.10
CA GLY A 116 13.14 20.26 7.90
C GLY A 116 13.68 21.10 9.05
N GLN A 117 15.00 21.24 9.19
CA GLN A 117 15.62 22.25 10.05
C GLN A 117 15.62 23.61 9.33
N ARG A 118 15.07 24.64 9.98
CA ARG A 118 14.98 26.00 9.40
C ARG A 118 16.29 26.73 9.65
N GLY A 119 17.07 27.01 8.60
CA GLY A 119 17.95 28.19 8.46
C GLY A 119 19.08 28.42 9.50
N LEU A 120 19.24 27.54 10.49
CA LEU A 120 20.23 27.62 11.57
C LEU A 120 21.31 26.53 11.48
N ASP A 121 21.23 25.62 10.49
CA ASP A 121 22.09 24.44 10.32
C ASP A 121 23.59 24.72 10.50
N VAL A 122 24.08 25.85 10.00
CA VAL A 122 25.52 26.18 10.10
C VAL A 122 25.91 26.66 11.49
N PHE A 123 25.01 27.33 12.23
CA PHE A 123 25.26 27.81 13.59
C PHE A 123 25.07 26.71 14.63
N ASP A 124 24.05 25.86 14.49
CA ASP A 124 23.80 24.76 15.44
C ASP A 124 24.84 23.65 15.29
N GLU A 125 25.28 23.34 14.07
CA GLU A 125 26.42 22.43 13.82
C GLU A 125 27.74 23.01 14.34
N LEU A 126 27.91 24.34 14.33
CA LEU A 126 29.04 25.04 14.94
C LEU A 126 28.97 25.04 16.48
N MET A 127 27.76 25.13 17.05
CA MET A 127 27.49 25.17 18.50
C MET A 127 27.35 23.79 19.16
N HIS A 128 27.41 22.71 18.38
CA HIS A 128 27.28 21.32 18.86
C HIS A 128 25.93 21.04 19.55
N GLU A 129 24.85 21.69 19.11
CA GLU A 129 23.49 21.37 19.55
C GLU A 129 23.09 19.98 19.03
N PRO A 130 22.41 19.13 19.83
CA PRO A 130 21.98 17.81 19.40
C PRO A 130 20.93 17.93 18.28
N VAL A 131 21.16 17.22 17.17
CA VAL A 131 20.22 17.16 16.04
C VAL A 131 18.97 16.40 16.47
N ILE A 132 17.82 17.06 16.44
CA ILE A 132 16.51 16.47 16.75
C ILE A 132 15.76 16.24 15.43
N GLY A 133 15.25 15.02 15.26
CA GLY A 133 14.44 14.63 14.12
C GLY A 133 13.01 15.19 14.17
N ALA A 134 12.45 15.44 12.98
CA ALA A 134 11.07 15.83 12.81
C ALA A 134 10.12 14.64 12.99
N ASP A 135 8.96 14.90 13.56
CA ASP A 135 7.91 13.89 13.77
C ASP A 135 7.08 13.69 12.49
N ILE A 136 6.69 12.45 12.22
CA ILE A 136 5.76 12.07 11.17
C ILE A 136 4.39 11.84 11.78
N VAL A 137 3.35 12.45 11.23
CA VAL A 137 1.96 12.17 11.59
C VAL A 137 1.31 11.35 10.51
N THR A 138 0.80 10.18 10.89
CA THR A 138 0.16 9.23 9.99
C THR A 138 -1.37 9.33 10.04
N THR A 139 -2.03 8.73 9.07
CA THR A 139 -3.48 8.59 8.99
C THR A 139 -4.00 7.35 9.74
N ILE A 140 -3.10 6.53 10.30
CA ILE A 140 -3.45 5.29 10.98
C ILE A 140 -4.26 5.60 12.24
N ARG A 141 -5.40 4.90 12.39
CA ARG A 141 -6.25 4.90 13.58
C ARG A 141 -5.86 3.72 14.47
N PRO A 142 -5.26 3.95 15.66
CA PRO A 142 -4.71 2.86 16.47
C PRO A 142 -5.70 1.75 16.79
N ALA A 143 -6.91 2.10 17.24
CA ALA A 143 -7.95 1.11 17.59
C ALA A 143 -8.38 0.25 16.38
N LEU A 144 -8.45 0.86 15.18
CA LEU A 144 -8.81 0.15 13.96
C LEU A 144 -7.68 -0.76 13.49
N GLN A 145 -6.43 -0.28 13.59
CA GLN A 145 -5.25 -1.07 13.27
C GLN A 145 -5.13 -2.31 14.16
N VAL A 146 -5.22 -2.13 15.48
CA VAL A 146 -5.19 -3.24 16.44
C VAL A 146 -6.28 -4.26 16.11
N ARG A 147 -7.50 -3.80 15.80
CA ARG A 147 -8.59 -4.71 15.44
C ARG A 147 -8.32 -5.46 14.13
N ALA A 148 -7.71 -4.82 13.13
CA ALA A 148 -7.33 -5.49 11.89
C ALA A 148 -6.28 -6.58 12.12
N ASP A 149 -5.29 -6.30 12.96
CA ASP A 149 -4.25 -7.25 13.35
C ASP A 149 -4.84 -8.47 14.08
N GLU A 150 -5.68 -8.23 15.10
CA GLU A 150 -6.38 -9.28 15.86
C GLU A 150 -7.21 -10.20 14.96
N LEU A 151 -7.97 -9.64 14.02
CA LEU A 151 -8.84 -10.41 13.13
C LEU A 151 -8.05 -11.36 12.22
N LEU A 152 -6.83 -11.01 11.80
CA LEU A 152 -5.97 -11.93 11.05
C LEU A 152 -5.32 -12.97 11.97
N ASP A 153 -4.92 -12.58 13.18
CA ASP A 153 -4.33 -13.48 14.17
C ASP A 153 -5.31 -14.57 14.64
N GLU A 154 -6.59 -14.20 14.87
CA GLU A 154 -7.67 -15.11 15.26
C GLU A 154 -7.86 -16.27 14.26
N LEU A 155 -7.55 -16.04 12.99
CA LEU A 155 -7.62 -17.06 11.94
C LEU A 155 -6.37 -17.93 11.84
N GLY A 156 -5.26 -17.52 12.47
CA GLY A 156 -3.95 -18.16 12.32
C GLY A 156 -3.44 -18.19 10.88
N GLY A 157 -4.01 -17.33 10.01
CA GLY A 157 -3.82 -17.37 8.57
C GLY A 157 -2.83 -16.33 8.05
N ARG A 158 -2.30 -16.58 6.84
CA ARG A 158 -1.53 -15.59 6.09
C ARG A 158 -2.49 -14.68 5.34
N GLY A 159 -2.25 -13.38 5.30
CA GLY A 159 -3.19 -12.46 4.66
C GLY A 159 -2.85 -10.99 4.84
N ALA A 160 -3.74 -10.15 4.33
CA ALA A 160 -3.63 -8.70 4.43
C ALA A 160 -5.00 -8.04 4.51
N ILE A 161 -5.03 -6.88 5.19
CA ILE A 161 -6.19 -6.00 5.30
C ILE A 161 -5.74 -4.60 4.94
N ILE A 162 -6.57 -3.91 4.16
CA ILE A 162 -6.47 -2.47 3.93
C ILE A 162 -7.81 -1.84 4.27
N VAL A 163 -7.79 -0.84 5.16
CA VAL A 163 -8.92 0.06 5.38
C VAL A 163 -8.50 1.47 4.95
N MET A 164 -9.22 2.07 4.02
CA MET A 164 -8.91 3.39 3.49
C MET A 164 -10.13 4.30 3.42
N GLU A 165 -9.93 5.62 3.50
CA GLU A 165 -10.94 6.61 3.14
C GLU A 165 -11.23 6.54 1.63
N ALA A 166 -12.50 6.35 1.26
CA ALA A 166 -12.91 6.11 -0.13
C ALA A 166 -12.54 7.26 -1.08
N ASN A 167 -12.68 8.51 -0.60
CA ASN A 167 -12.54 9.70 -1.46
C ASN A 167 -11.12 10.27 -1.49
N THR A 168 -10.30 9.97 -0.48
CA THR A 168 -9.00 10.62 -0.28
C THR A 168 -7.82 9.67 -0.44
N GLY A 169 -8.03 8.35 -0.34
CA GLY A 169 -6.96 7.36 -0.34
C GLY A 169 -6.14 7.30 0.94
N ARG A 170 -6.55 8.01 2.00
CA ARG A 170 -5.89 7.90 3.32
C ARG A 170 -6.08 6.50 3.87
N ILE A 171 -4.97 5.85 4.24
CA ILE A 171 -5.00 4.51 4.82
C ILE A 171 -5.22 4.63 6.33
N LEU A 172 -6.33 4.10 6.82
CA LEU A 172 -6.72 4.15 8.23
C LEU A 172 -6.18 2.95 9.02
N ALA A 173 -6.01 1.81 8.34
CA ALA A 173 -5.34 0.62 8.85
C ALA A 173 -4.75 -0.19 7.69
N LEU A 174 -3.58 -0.80 7.92
CA LEU A 174 -2.91 -1.70 6.98
C LEU A 174 -2.27 -2.82 7.77
N ALA A 175 -2.81 -4.03 7.64
CA ALA A 175 -2.30 -5.22 8.31
C ALA A 175 -1.76 -6.22 7.29
N SER A 176 -0.69 -6.92 7.65
CA SER A 176 -0.08 -8.01 6.88
C SER A 176 0.37 -9.09 7.85
N ARG A 177 -0.06 -10.33 7.63
CA ARG A 177 0.26 -11.48 8.48
C ARG A 177 0.83 -12.66 7.69
N PRO A 178 1.82 -13.40 8.24
CA PRO A 178 2.56 -13.08 9.47
C PRO A 178 3.41 -11.81 9.32
N THR A 179 3.83 -11.26 10.45
CA THR A 179 4.76 -10.12 10.53
C THR A 179 5.83 -10.40 11.59
N TYR A 180 6.71 -9.44 11.84
CA TYR A 180 7.79 -9.51 12.83
C TYR A 180 7.68 -8.36 13.83
N ASP A 181 8.38 -8.50 14.96
CA ASP A 181 8.56 -7.39 15.92
C ASP A 181 9.78 -6.55 15.54
N PRO A 182 9.63 -5.27 15.16
CA PRO A 182 10.73 -4.42 14.77
C PRO A 182 11.67 -4.10 15.95
N ASN A 183 11.22 -4.22 17.20
CA ASN A 183 12.08 -4.10 18.38
C ASN A 183 13.11 -5.25 18.46
N LEU A 184 12.78 -6.42 17.91
CA LEU A 184 13.63 -7.62 17.92
C LEU A 184 14.34 -7.86 16.58
N TYR A 185 14.17 -6.97 15.60
CA TYR A 185 14.66 -7.19 14.23
C TYR A 185 16.17 -7.41 14.18
N ALA A 186 16.96 -6.67 14.97
CA ALA A 186 18.41 -6.81 14.98
C ALA A 186 18.89 -8.21 15.43
N GLU A 187 18.10 -8.89 16.26
CA GLU A 187 18.39 -10.24 16.76
C GLU A 187 17.88 -11.33 15.80
N GLN A 188 16.78 -11.03 15.08
CA GLN A 188 16.04 -12.02 14.29
C GLN A 188 16.21 -11.88 12.78
N ALA A 189 16.84 -10.82 12.27
CA ALA A 189 16.92 -10.51 10.84
C ALA A 189 17.36 -11.70 9.97
N GLU A 190 18.40 -12.44 10.39
CA GLU A 190 18.90 -13.60 9.65
C GLU A 190 17.85 -14.74 9.57
N ALA A 191 17.08 -14.95 10.65
CA ALA A 191 16.00 -15.94 10.68
C ALA A 191 14.79 -15.49 9.85
N LEU A 192 14.41 -14.20 9.94
CA LEU A 192 13.28 -13.63 9.20
C LEU A 192 13.47 -13.69 7.68
N VAL A 193 14.71 -13.59 7.19
CA VAL A 193 15.03 -13.66 5.75
C VAL A 193 14.82 -15.06 5.16
N VAL A 194 15.04 -16.12 5.95
CA VAL A 194 14.91 -17.51 5.49
C VAL A 194 13.60 -18.17 5.91
N ASP A 195 12.75 -17.45 6.63
CA ASP A 195 11.45 -17.94 7.09
C ASP A 195 10.51 -18.17 5.89
N GLU A 196 10.04 -19.41 5.74
CA GLU A 196 9.09 -19.81 4.69
C GLU A 196 7.77 -19.03 4.75
N ALA A 197 7.40 -18.54 5.94
CA ALA A 197 6.21 -17.74 6.15
C ALA A 197 6.38 -16.28 5.70
N GLN A 198 7.59 -15.85 5.31
CA GLN A 198 7.89 -14.52 4.77
C GLN A 198 7.28 -13.37 5.61
N PRO A 199 7.65 -13.25 6.90
CA PRO A 199 7.09 -12.23 7.79
C PRO A 199 7.48 -10.80 7.42
N THR A 200 8.58 -10.60 6.66
CA THR A 200 9.02 -9.28 6.22
C THR A 200 8.28 -8.78 4.96
N LEU A 201 7.53 -9.64 4.28
CA LEU A 201 6.75 -9.28 3.11
C LEU A 201 5.50 -8.50 3.54
N ASN A 202 5.38 -7.25 3.08
CA ASN A 202 4.12 -6.53 3.19
C ASN A 202 3.13 -7.07 2.14
N ARG A 203 2.31 -8.03 2.54
CA ARG A 203 1.32 -8.69 1.68
C ARG A 203 0.27 -7.73 1.12
N ALA A 204 0.00 -6.63 1.83
CA ALA A 204 -0.99 -5.65 1.40
C ALA A 204 -0.53 -4.85 0.17
N THR A 205 0.77 -4.54 0.06
CA THR A 205 1.32 -3.68 -1.00
C THR A 205 2.21 -4.43 -1.99
N GLN A 206 2.91 -5.49 -1.56
CA GLN A 206 3.88 -6.25 -2.34
C GLN A 206 3.40 -7.65 -2.70
N GLY A 207 2.37 -8.17 -2.01
CA GLY A 207 1.79 -9.47 -2.33
C GLY A 207 1.08 -9.43 -3.68
N LEU A 208 1.29 -10.45 -4.49
CA LEU A 208 0.65 -10.64 -5.79
C LEU A 208 -0.10 -11.97 -5.79
N TYR A 209 -1.39 -11.91 -6.10
CA TYR A 209 -2.31 -13.01 -5.88
C TYR A 209 -3.29 -13.13 -7.03
N THR A 210 -3.73 -14.35 -7.32
CA THR A 210 -4.91 -14.54 -8.17
C THR A 210 -6.13 -13.93 -7.46
N PRO A 211 -6.85 -12.97 -8.05
CA PRO A 211 -7.95 -12.27 -7.38
C PRO A 211 -9.25 -13.07 -7.34
N GLY A 212 -9.44 -13.98 -8.30
CA GLY A 212 -10.75 -14.55 -8.55
C GLY A 212 -11.79 -13.44 -8.79
N SER A 213 -12.97 -13.61 -8.22
CA SER A 213 -14.13 -12.80 -8.58
C SER A 213 -14.09 -11.32 -8.17
N VAL A 214 -13.12 -10.83 -7.38
CA VAL A 214 -12.98 -9.38 -7.16
C VAL A 214 -12.52 -8.66 -8.44
N PHE A 215 -11.82 -9.36 -9.35
CA PHE A 215 -11.39 -8.78 -10.63
C PHE A 215 -12.55 -8.48 -11.59
N LYS A 216 -13.71 -9.11 -11.39
CA LYS A 216 -14.92 -8.86 -12.19
C LYS A 216 -15.38 -7.40 -12.11
N ILE A 217 -15.00 -6.67 -11.06
CA ILE A 217 -15.23 -5.22 -10.96
C ILE A 217 -14.51 -4.50 -12.12
N LEU A 218 -13.25 -4.86 -12.40
CA LEU A 218 -12.48 -4.26 -13.49
C LEU A 218 -13.05 -4.67 -14.84
N THR A 219 -13.32 -5.97 -15.05
CA THR A 219 -13.90 -6.47 -16.31
C THR A 219 -15.25 -5.79 -16.61
N LEU A 220 -16.10 -5.57 -15.60
CA LEU A 220 -17.36 -4.85 -15.76
C LEU A 220 -17.11 -3.39 -16.18
N ALA A 221 -16.24 -2.68 -15.45
CA ALA A 221 -15.91 -1.29 -15.74
C ALA A 221 -15.30 -1.12 -17.15
N GLY A 222 -14.39 -2.02 -17.54
CA GLY A 222 -13.79 -2.03 -18.87
C GLY A 222 -14.83 -2.24 -19.98
N ALA A 223 -15.73 -3.20 -19.80
CA ALA A 223 -16.78 -3.46 -20.79
C ALA A 223 -17.79 -2.31 -20.89
N LEU A 224 -18.15 -1.67 -19.77
CA LEU A 224 -19.00 -0.47 -19.75
C LEU A 224 -18.32 0.73 -20.42
N ASN A 225 -17.03 0.97 -20.15
CA ASN A 225 -16.26 2.04 -20.79
C ASN A 225 -16.16 1.87 -22.32
N ALA A 226 -16.18 0.62 -22.79
CA ALA A 226 -16.12 0.28 -24.21
C ALA A 226 -17.51 0.22 -24.88
N ASP A 227 -18.59 0.56 -24.16
CA ASP A 227 -19.98 0.43 -24.60
C ASP A 227 -20.36 -1.01 -25.02
N LEU A 228 -19.67 -2.01 -24.47
CA LEU A 228 -19.88 -3.44 -24.75
C LEU A 228 -20.78 -4.14 -23.73
N ALA A 229 -21.14 -3.44 -22.66
CA ALA A 229 -21.99 -3.98 -21.60
C ALA A 229 -23.21 -3.08 -21.34
N PRO A 230 -24.25 -3.07 -22.21
CA PRO A 230 -25.46 -2.31 -21.94
C PRO A 230 -26.12 -2.81 -20.64
N PRO A 231 -26.51 -1.94 -19.68
CA PRO A 231 -27.15 -2.36 -18.43
C PRO A 231 -28.43 -3.19 -18.63
N GLU A 232 -29.17 -2.91 -19.70
CA GLU A 232 -30.41 -3.62 -20.04
C GLU A 232 -30.17 -4.93 -20.79
N ALA A 233 -28.91 -5.24 -21.15
CA ALA A 233 -28.58 -6.47 -21.85
C ALA A 233 -28.74 -7.67 -20.90
N ALA A 234 -29.52 -8.65 -21.35
CA ALA A 234 -29.62 -9.95 -20.73
C ALA A 234 -28.45 -10.82 -21.22
N TYR A 235 -27.60 -11.28 -20.30
CA TYR A 235 -26.51 -12.22 -20.62
C TYR A 235 -27.02 -13.64 -20.43
N PRO A 236 -27.30 -14.37 -21.54
CA PRO A 236 -27.73 -15.74 -21.43
C PRO A 236 -26.65 -16.56 -20.75
N GLN A 237 -27.06 -17.34 -19.76
CA GLN A 237 -26.20 -18.31 -19.08
C GLN A 237 -25.80 -19.50 -20.01
N GLN A 238 -26.43 -19.61 -21.21
CA GLN A 238 -26.24 -20.56 -22.36
C GLN A 238 -26.28 -22.07 -22.01
N PRO A 239 -26.49 -22.95 -23.01
CA PRO A 239 -27.77 -23.33 -23.66
C PRO A 239 -28.64 -24.30 -22.81
N TYR A 240 -29.85 -24.63 -23.30
CA TYR A 240 -30.89 -25.44 -22.60
C TYR A 240 -30.44 -26.87 -22.20
N ASP A 241 -29.41 -27.39 -22.84
CA ASP A 241 -28.87 -28.74 -22.69
C ASP A 241 -27.67 -28.86 -21.73
N ALA A 242 -27.04 -27.74 -21.35
CA ALA A 242 -25.98 -27.69 -20.34
C ALA A 242 -26.04 -26.41 -19.49
N PRO A 243 -27.09 -26.21 -18.67
CA PRO A 243 -27.28 -24.99 -17.90
C PRO A 243 -26.07 -24.64 -17.02
N GLY A 244 -25.57 -23.41 -17.14
CA GLY A 244 -24.45 -22.92 -16.32
C GLY A 244 -23.07 -23.38 -16.80
N ILE A 245 -22.96 -23.89 -18.03
CA ILE A 245 -21.68 -24.20 -18.68
C ILE A 245 -21.57 -23.46 -20.01
N PHE A 246 -20.49 -22.68 -20.14
CA PHE A 246 -20.14 -21.99 -21.38
C PHE A 246 -18.84 -22.57 -21.95
N PHE A 247 -18.86 -22.97 -23.22
CA PHE A 247 -17.68 -23.56 -23.87
C PHE A 247 -16.91 -22.51 -24.67
N VAL A 248 -15.60 -22.43 -24.41
CA VAL A 248 -14.65 -21.67 -25.22
C VAL A 248 -13.68 -22.67 -25.83
N GLU A 249 -13.76 -22.89 -27.14
CA GLU A 249 -12.88 -23.82 -27.87
C GLU A 249 -12.83 -25.24 -27.26
N GLY A 250 -13.97 -25.71 -26.73
CA GLY A 250 -14.09 -27.01 -26.08
C GLY A 250 -13.73 -27.02 -24.58
N PHE A 251 -13.18 -25.93 -24.04
CA PHE A 251 -12.93 -25.76 -22.61
C PHE A 251 -14.21 -25.31 -21.87
N PRO A 252 -14.66 -26.02 -20.82
CA PRO A 252 -15.86 -25.66 -20.09
C PRO A 252 -15.59 -24.61 -19.00
N ILE A 253 -16.25 -23.46 -19.11
CA ILE A 253 -16.36 -22.45 -18.06
C ILE A 253 -17.64 -22.71 -17.28
N ARG A 254 -17.54 -22.89 -15.97
CA ARG A 254 -18.64 -23.32 -15.11
C ARG A 254 -19.06 -22.23 -14.16
N GLU A 255 -20.36 -22.17 -13.89
CA GLU A 255 -20.88 -21.38 -12.78
C GLU A 255 -20.70 -22.05 -11.42
N GLY A 256 -20.73 -21.23 -10.37
CA GLY A 256 -20.75 -21.71 -8.98
C GLY A 256 -22.03 -22.52 -8.70
N SER A 257 -21.89 -23.57 -7.90
CA SER A 257 -22.96 -24.57 -7.63
C SER A 257 -24.08 -24.10 -6.71
N ASP A 258 -23.93 -22.93 -6.08
CA ASP A 258 -24.71 -22.42 -4.96
C ASP A 258 -25.73 -21.33 -5.36
N ARG A 259 -26.09 -21.26 -6.65
CA ARG A 259 -26.93 -20.16 -7.16
C ARG A 259 -28.42 -20.51 -7.22
N PRO A 260 -29.30 -19.61 -6.76
CA PRO A 260 -30.74 -19.86 -6.71
C PRO A 260 -31.45 -19.92 -8.08
N TYR A 261 -30.76 -19.64 -9.19
CA TYR A 261 -31.39 -19.45 -10.50
C TYR A 261 -30.77 -20.36 -11.56
N ASN A 262 -31.39 -21.52 -11.77
CA ASN A 262 -31.17 -22.30 -12.99
C ASN A 262 -32.08 -21.73 -14.10
N ASN A 263 -31.48 -21.36 -15.24
CA ASN A 263 -32.14 -21.02 -16.52
C ASN A 263 -32.64 -19.58 -16.76
N TYR A 264 -32.29 -18.58 -15.94
CA TYR A 264 -32.63 -17.17 -16.25
C TYR A 264 -31.41 -16.37 -16.70
N PRO A 265 -31.53 -15.46 -17.69
CA PRO A 265 -30.47 -14.52 -18.00
C PRO A 265 -30.26 -13.58 -16.82
N PHE A 266 -29.00 -13.21 -16.54
CA PHE A 266 -28.70 -12.13 -15.62
C PHE A 266 -28.56 -10.81 -16.38
N ASP A 267 -29.07 -9.73 -15.81
CA ASP A 267 -28.55 -8.39 -16.11
C ASP A 267 -27.14 -8.23 -15.48
N LEU A 268 -26.46 -7.11 -15.76
CA LEU A 268 -25.11 -6.88 -15.25
C LEU A 268 -25.03 -6.83 -13.72
N TYR A 269 -26.06 -6.30 -13.06
CA TYR A 269 -26.08 -6.16 -11.60
C TYR A 269 -26.16 -7.53 -10.93
N HIS A 270 -27.08 -8.38 -11.38
CA HIS A 270 -27.22 -9.74 -10.88
C HIS A 270 -26.03 -10.63 -11.29
N ALA A 271 -25.46 -10.40 -12.48
CA ALA A 271 -24.25 -11.11 -12.91
C ALA A 271 -23.06 -10.82 -11.99
N LEU A 272 -22.87 -9.57 -11.54
CA LEU A 272 -21.85 -9.24 -10.55
C LEU A 272 -22.21 -9.77 -9.15
N SER A 273 -23.47 -9.58 -8.73
CA SER A 273 -24.01 -9.99 -7.41
C SER A 273 -23.87 -11.49 -7.15
N TYR A 274 -24.32 -12.32 -8.10
CA TYR A 274 -24.16 -13.77 -8.05
C TYR A 274 -22.86 -14.24 -8.70
N SER A 275 -21.98 -13.33 -9.10
CA SER A 275 -20.61 -13.62 -9.51
C SER A 275 -20.48 -14.56 -10.73
N SER A 276 -21.25 -14.33 -11.79
CA SER A 276 -21.32 -15.17 -13.00
C SER A 276 -20.00 -15.28 -13.78
N ASN A 277 -19.30 -16.41 -13.67
CA ASN A 277 -18.09 -16.69 -14.45
C ASN A 277 -18.39 -16.63 -15.96
N VAL A 278 -19.55 -17.14 -16.38
CA VAL A 278 -19.95 -17.19 -17.79
C VAL A 278 -20.12 -15.77 -18.35
N THR A 279 -20.81 -14.89 -17.63
CA THR A 279 -21.00 -13.49 -18.07
C THR A 279 -19.65 -12.78 -18.19
N PHE A 280 -18.79 -12.90 -17.16
CA PHE A 280 -17.50 -12.22 -17.16
C PHE A 280 -16.48 -12.79 -18.16
N ALA A 281 -16.57 -14.08 -18.48
CA ALA A 281 -15.86 -14.67 -19.60
C ALA A 281 -16.31 -14.09 -20.95
N GLN A 282 -17.63 -13.96 -21.16
CA GLN A 282 -18.19 -13.36 -22.38
C GLN A 282 -17.78 -11.88 -22.53
N LEU A 283 -17.81 -11.11 -21.44
CA LEU A 283 -17.36 -9.71 -21.45
C LEU A 283 -15.88 -9.58 -21.79
N ALA A 284 -15.01 -10.43 -21.24
CA ALA A 284 -13.58 -10.42 -21.60
C ALA A 284 -13.34 -10.83 -23.05
N LEU A 285 -14.08 -11.81 -23.57
CA LEU A 285 -14.02 -12.18 -24.99
C LEU A 285 -14.53 -11.06 -25.91
N ALA A 286 -15.52 -10.28 -25.47
CA ALA A 286 -16.04 -9.13 -26.20
C ALA A 286 -15.05 -7.96 -26.21
N LEU A 287 -14.39 -7.68 -25.07
CA LEU A 287 -13.30 -6.71 -24.97
C LEU A 287 -12.12 -7.08 -25.86
N GLY A 288 -11.85 -8.39 -25.99
CA GLY A 288 -10.66 -8.88 -26.66
C GLY A 288 -9.38 -8.60 -25.86
N PRO A 289 -8.23 -9.10 -26.33
CA PRO A 289 -6.95 -8.93 -25.64
C PRO A 289 -6.55 -7.45 -25.52
N ASP A 290 -6.80 -6.65 -26.56
CA ASP A 290 -6.43 -5.22 -26.55
C ASP A 290 -7.34 -4.40 -25.62
N GLY A 291 -8.63 -4.69 -25.58
CA GLY A 291 -9.55 -4.06 -24.62
C GLY A 291 -9.21 -4.42 -23.17
N MET A 292 -8.82 -5.68 -22.90
CA MET A 292 -8.37 -6.10 -21.58
C MET A 292 -7.07 -5.39 -21.17
N ARG A 293 -6.09 -5.26 -22.09
CA ARG A 293 -4.85 -4.51 -21.84
C ARG A 293 -5.11 -3.04 -21.57
N GLU A 294 -5.97 -2.41 -22.37
CA GLU A 294 -6.30 -0.99 -22.19
C GLU A 294 -7.01 -0.76 -20.85
N MET A 295 -7.99 -1.61 -20.49
CA MET A 295 -8.60 -1.60 -19.17
C MET A 295 -7.52 -1.67 -18.09
N ALA A 296 -6.67 -2.70 -18.09
CA ALA A 296 -5.64 -2.88 -17.07
C ALA A 296 -4.69 -1.65 -16.97
N ARG A 297 -4.25 -1.11 -18.10
CA ARG A 297 -3.42 0.09 -18.16
C ARG A 297 -4.12 1.32 -17.56
N THR A 298 -5.41 1.52 -17.83
CA THR A 298 -6.16 2.66 -17.26
C THR A 298 -6.34 2.56 -15.75
N PHE A 299 -6.40 1.35 -15.20
CA PHE A 299 -6.40 1.10 -13.75
C PHE A 299 -5.01 1.16 -13.12
N GLY A 300 -3.93 1.06 -13.89
CA GLY A 300 -2.55 1.18 -13.37
C GLY A 300 -1.77 -0.13 -13.28
N PHE A 301 -2.25 -1.20 -13.90
CA PHE A 301 -1.49 -2.45 -14.02
C PHE A 301 -0.17 -2.22 -14.75
N GLY A 302 0.87 -2.90 -14.28
CA GLY A 302 2.25 -2.71 -14.77
C GLY A 302 2.95 -1.43 -14.27
N GLU A 303 2.28 -0.60 -13.45
CA GLU A 303 2.88 0.59 -12.84
C GLU A 303 3.11 0.39 -11.34
N GLU A 304 4.17 1.00 -10.81
CA GLU A 304 4.36 1.12 -9.36
C GLU A 304 3.35 2.14 -8.80
N ILE A 305 2.56 1.74 -7.81
CA ILE A 305 1.59 2.61 -7.15
C ILE A 305 2.35 3.60 -6.24
N PRO A 306 2.23 4.92 -6.43
CA PRO A 306 2.99 5.90 -5.66
C PRO A 306 2.44 6.04 -4.24
N PHE A 307 3.04 5.33 -3.29
CA PHE A 307 2.55 5.19 -1.92
C PHE A 307 3.59 5.60 -0.87
N ASP A 308 3.80 6.91 -0.69
CA ASP A 308 4.69 7.47 0.35
C ASP A 308 6.13 6.91 0.39
N GLY A 309 6.65 6.44 -0.75
CA GLY A 309 7.96 5.79 -0.84
C GLY A 309 7.99 4.36 -0.28
N LEU A 310 6.83 3.79 0.07
CA LEU A 310 6.69 2.38 0.41
C LEU A 310 6.69 1.52 -0.87
N PRO A 311 7.36 0.35 -0.87
CA PRO A 311 7.37 -0.53 -2.02
C PRO A 311 5.96 -1.06 -2.34
N THR A 312 5.60 -1.02 -3.62
CA THR A 312 4.38 -1.61 -4.15
C THR A 312 4.70 -2.55 -5.30
N ALA A 313 4.00 -3.69 -5.38
CA ALA A 313 4.12 -4.60 -6.51
C ALA A 313 3.10 -4.21 -7.60
N ALA A 314 3.57 -4.19 -8.84
CA ALA A 314 2.71 -3.92 -9.99
C ALA A 314 1.84 -5.15 -10.31
N SER A 315 0.54 -4.93 -10.47
CA SER A 315 -0.40 -5.98 -10.90
C SER A 315 -0.22 -6.32 -12.38
N GLU A 316 -0.46 -7.57 -12.78
CA GLU A 316 -0.20 -8.09 -14.12
C GLU A 316 -1.35 -8.96 -14.64
N LEU A 317 -1.75 -8.79 -15.90
CA LEU A 317 -2.80 -9.63 -16.53
C LEU A 317 -2.32 -11.04 -16.91
N GLY A 318 -1.01 -11.24 -16.98
CA GLY A 318 -0.37 -12.43 -17.56
C GLY A 318 0.35 -12.14 -18.89
N SER A 319 0.93 -13.18 -19.48
CA SER A 319 1.71 -13.07 -20.72
C SER A 319 0.84 -12.77 -21.95
N ASP A 320 1.43 -12.13 -22.96
CA ASP A 320 0.76 -11.86 -24.23
C ASP A 320 0.23 -13.12 -24.91
N ALA A 321 1.01 -14.21 -24.87
CA ALA A 321 0.60 -15.49 -25.43
C ALA A 321 -0.66 -16.03 -24.73
N PHE A 322 -0.78 -15.84 -23.40
CA PHE A 322 -1.93 -16.27 -22.63
C PHE A 322 -3.19 -15.44 -22.94
N LEU A 323 -3.05 -14.12 -23.15
CA LEU A 323 -4.17 -13.25 -23.49
C LEU A 323 -4.64 -13.40 -24.95
N LEU A 324 -3.76 -13.79 -25.86
CA LEU A 324 -4.12 -14.08 -27.26
C LEU A 324 -4.86 -15.42 -27.42
N ASP A 325 -4.69 -16.34 -26.47
CA ASP A 325 -5.48 -17.56 -26.38
C ASP A 325 -6.89 -17.24 -25.86
N ARG A 326 -7.94 -17.70 -26.56
CA ARG A 326 -9.33 -17.35 -26.19
C ARG A 326 -9.73 -17.94 -24.84
N VAL A 327 -9.23 -19.13 -24.50
CA VAL A 327 -9.48 -19.76 -23.20
C VAL A 327 -8.76 -18.97 -22.10
N GLY A 328 -7.50 -18.60 -22.31
CA GLY A 328 -6.73 -17.75 -21.41
C GLY A 328 -7.40 -16.40 -21.16
N LEU A 329 -7.79 -15.70 -22.22
CA LEU A 329 -8.53 -14.44 -22.14
C LEU A 329 -9.83 -14.55 -21.35
N ALA A 330 -10.62 -15.60 -21.61
CA ALA A 330 -11.85 -15.86 -20.88
C ALA A 330 -11.60 -16.12 -19.38
N ASN A 331 -10.55 -16.89 -19.05
CA ASN A 331 -10.13 -17.13 -17.66
C ASN A 331 -9.73 -15.83 -16.94
N THR A 332 -8.94 -14.98 -17.59
CA THR A 332 -8.57 -13.66 -17.05
C THR A 332 -9.82 -12.83 -16.75
N GLY A 333 -10.85 -12.88 -17.61
CA GLY A 333 -12.09 -12.12 -17.46
C GLY A 333 -12.84 -12.30 -16.14
N TYR A 334 -12.85 -13.51 -15.58
CA TYR A 334 -13.44 -13.78 -14.27
C TYR A 334 -12.42 -13.89 -13.13
N GLY A 335 -11.17 -13.53 -13.39
CA GLY A 335 -10.12 -13.34 -12.39
C GLY A 335 -9.23 -14.55 -12.15
N GLN A 336 -9.04 -15.41 -13.16
CA GLN A 336 -8.24 -16.64 -13.09
C GLN A 336 -7.14 -16.65 -14.16
N GLY A 337 -6.35 -17.73 -14.22
CA GLY A 337 -5.27 -17.87 -15.21
C GLY A 337 -3.94 -17.33 -14.70
N GLN A 338 -3.23 -16.55 -15.51
CA GLN A 338 -1.95 -15.93 -15.16
C GLN A 338 -2.09 -14.56 -14.46
N LEU A 339 -3.32 -14.12 -14.22
CA LEU A 339 -3.63 -12.84 -13.60
C LEU A 339 -3.15 -12.79 -12.13
N LEU A 340 -2.39 -11.75 -11.81
CA LEU A 340 -1.92 -11.46 -10.45
C LEU A 340 -2.21 -10.00 -10.10
N VAL A 341 -2.76 -9.76 -8.91
CA VAL A 341 -3.07 -8.41 -8.42
C VAL A 341 -2.60 -8.21 -6.98
N SER A 342 -2.26 -6.97 -6.64
CA SER A 342 -2.01 -6.60 -5.24
C SER A 342 -3.30 -6.24 -4.50
N PRO A 343 -3.39 -6.47 -3.18
CA PRO A 343 -4.55 -6.02 -2.39
C PRO A 343 -4.74 -4.51 -2.44
N LEU A 344 -3.64 -3.75 -2.51
CA LEU A 344 -3.66 -2.29 -2.69
C LEU A 344 -4.34 -1.88 -4.00
N GLU A 345 -4.04 -2.55 -5.12
CA GLU A 345 -4.71 -2.30 -6.41
C GLU A 345 -6.22 -2.51 -6.29
N ILE A 346 -6.67 -3.62 -5.69
CA ILE A 346 -8.09 -3.90 -5.49
C ILE A 346 -8.76 -2.86 -4.58
N ALA A 347 -8.08 -2.41 -3.52
CA ALA A 347 -8.58 -1.33 -2.67
C ALA A 347 -8.76 -0.01 -3.46
N LEU A 348 -7.81 0.34 -4.33
CA LEU A 348 -7.90 1.54 -5.16
C LEU A 348 -8.97 1.45 -6.24
N VAL A 349 -9.14 0.27 -6.86
CA VAL A 349 -10.25 0.01 -7.79
C VAL A 349 -11.60 0.21 -7.09
N THR A 350 -11.77 -0.38 -5.91
CA THR A 350 -13.00 -0.22 -5.11
C THR A 350 -13.21 1.24 -4.68
N ALA A 351 -12.14 1.95 -4.32
CA ALA A 351 -12.20 3.38 -4.04
C ALA A 351 -12.60 4.20 -5.27
N ALA A 352 -12.14 3.83 -6.48
CA ALA A 352 -12.57 4.50 -7.70
C ALA A 352 -14.08 4.36 -7.93
N VAL A 353 -14.63 3.16 -7.74
CA VAL A 353 -16.07 2.90 -7.85
C VAL A 353 -16.85 3.75 -6.84
N ALA A 354 -16.37 3.80 -5.60
CA ALA A 354 -16.97 4.60 -4.53
C ALA A 354 -16.88 6.12 -4.80
N ASN A 355 -15.77 6.59 -5.38
CA ASN A 355 -15.39 7.99 -5.57
C ASN A 355 -15.62 8.49 -7.02
N GLY A 356 -16.73 8.10 -7.65
CA GLY A 356 -17.16 8.64 -8.94
C GLY A 356 -16.15 8.45 -10.08
N GLY A 357 -15.38 7.36 -10.02
CA GLY A 357 -14.41 6.94 -11.01
C GLY A 357 -13.00 7.47 -10.83
N ILE A 358 -12.72 8.23 -9.77
CA ILE A 358 -11.38 8.75 -9.46
C ILE A 358 -10.69 7.79 -8.49
N MET A 359 -9.62 7.13 -8.94
CA MET A 359 -8.70 6.40 -8.07
C MET A 359 -7.90 7.42 -7.24
N PRO A 360 -8.00 7.41 -5.91
CA PRO A 360 -7.16 8.27 -5.09
C PRO A 360 -5.71 7.78 -5.12
N GLN A 361 -4.76 8.67 -4.87
CA GLN A 361 -3.40 8.27 -4.55
C GLN A 361 -3.39 7.79 -3.09
N PRO A 362 -2.96 6.54 -2.79
CA PRO A 362 -2.91 6.07 -1.42
C PRO A 362 -1.87 6.86 -0.62
N GLN A 363 -2.19 7.19 0.63
CA GLN A 363 -1.27 7.86 1.54
C GLN A 363 -1.48 7.39 2.99
N ILE A 364 -0.39 7.21 3.72
CA ILE A 364 -0.32 7.03 5.18
C ILE A 364 0.20 8.30 5.85
N VAL A 365 1.16 9.00 5.25
CA VAL A 365 1.73 10.20 5.88
C VAL A 365 0.86 11.41 5.59
N GLN A 366 0.38 12.04 6.66
CA GLN A 366 -0.45 13.25 6.59
C GLN A 366 0.39 14.52 6.68
N GLN A 367 1.39 14.52 7.55
CA GLN A 367 2.12 15.73 7.92
C GLN A 367 3.49 15.41 8.50
N ILE A 368 4.47 16.28 8.27
CA ILE A 368 5.73 16.34 9.02
C ILE A 368 5.68 17.53 9.96
N ARG A 369 6.00 17.32 11.25
CA ARG A 369 6.02 18.35 12.28
C ARG A 369 7.41 18.46 12.91
N SER A 370 7.81 19.64 13.34
CA SER A 370 8.95 19.79 14.24
C SER A 370 8.61 19.17 15.60
N ARG A 371 9.63 18.96 16.44
CA ARG A 371 9.41 18.50 17.82
C ARG A 371 8.60 19.49 18.66
N THR A 372 8.59 20.78 18.29
CA THR A 372 7.77 21.84 18.90
C THR A 372 6.32 21.86 18.40
N GLY A 373 6.00 21.05 17.38
CA GLY A 373 4.65 20.93 16.79
C GLY A 373 4.42 21.80 15.55
N ASP A 374 5.40 22.56 15.10
CA ASP A 374 5.28 23.38 13.89
C ASP A 374 5.19 22.51 12.64
N THR A 375 4.28 22.85 11.73
CA THR A 375 4.17 22.13 10.46
C THR A 375 5.36 22.43 9.56
N LEU A 376 6.09 21.38 9.19
CA LEU A 376 7.23 21.46 8.26
C LEU A 376 6.81 21.08 6.83
N ALA A 377 5.89 20.12 6.69
CA ALA A 377 5.31 19.73 5.42
C ALA A 377 3.90 19.13 5.62
N ASP A 378 2.98 19.41 4.70
CA ASP A 378 1.64 18.81 4.64
C ASP A 378 1.47 17.99 3.36
N PHE A 379 0.75 16.87 3.45
CA PHE A 379 0.44 15.99 2.33
C PHE A 379 -1.07 15.89 2.13
N PRO A 380 -1.68 16.83 1.37
CA PRO A 380 -3.11 16.79 1.10
C PRO A 380 -3.44 15.63 0.15
N PRO A 381 -4.66 15.03 0.28
CA PRO A 381 -5.14 14.01 -0.64
C PRO A 381 -5.10 14.44 -2.10
N ARG A 382 -4.75 13.50 -2.99
CA ARG A 382 -4.68 13.71 -4.43
C ARG A 382 -5.30 12.54 -5.18
N GLY A 383 -5.83 12.79 -6.37
CA GLY A 383 -6.20 11.74 -7.31
C GLY A 383 -4.96 11.19 -8.02
N TRP A 384 -4.95 9.89 -8.31
CA TRP A 384 -3.89 9.25 -9.09
C TRP A 384 -4.32 9.01 -10.54
N LYS A 385 -5.44 8.31 -10.73
CA LYS A 385 -5.97 7.93 -12.06
C LYS A 385 -7.49 8.10 -12.11
N ARG A 386 -8.04 8.08 -13.33
CA ARG A 386 -9.49 8.10 -13.57
C ARG A 386 -9.87 7.00 -14.57
N PRO A 387 -9.92 5.73 -14.15
CA PRO A 387 -10.15 4.60 -15.05
C PRO A 387 -11.58 4.54 -15.59
N MET A 388 -12.53 5.26 -14.99
CA MET A 388 -13.93 5.23 -15.39
C MET A 388 -14.57 6.63 -15.29
N SER A 389 -15.57 6.87 -16.13
CA SER A 389 -16.42 8.05 -16.01
C SER A 389 -17.29 7.96 -14.75
N GLU A 390 -17.87 9.07 -14.32
CA GLU A 390 -18.80 9.08 -13.19
C GLU A 390 -20.03 8.20 -13.44
N GLY A 391 -20.52 8.16 -14.69
CA GLY A 391 -21.63 7.28 -15.09
C GLY A 391 -21.26 5.80 -14.97
N VAL A 392 -20.12 5.39 -15.53
CA VAL A 392 -19.65 4.00 -15.43
C VAL A 392 -19.39 3.63 -13.97
N ALA A 393 -18.80 4.53 -13.17
CA ALA A 393 -18.61 4.32 -11.74
C ALA A 393 -19.95 4.09 -11.02
N ALA A 394 -21.00 4.86 -11.36
CA ALA A 394 -22.32 4.71 -10.76
C ALA A 394 -22.95 3.33 -11.10
N GLU A 395 -22.80 2.86 -12.34
CA GLU A 395 -23.28 1.53 -12.75
C GLU A 395 -22.58 0.39 -11.99
N VAL A 396 -21.24 0.44 -11.91
CA VAL A 396 -20.46 -0.55 -11.16
C VAL A 396 -20.77 -0.47 -9.67
N ARG A 397 -20.92 0.74 -9.12
CA ARG A 397 -21.30 0.97 -7.73
C ARG A 397 -22.65 0.35 -7.43
N GLN A 398 -23.64 0.55 -8.28
CA GLN A 398 -24.96 -0.04 -8.13
C GLN A 398 -24.90 -1.58 -8.16
N ALA A 399 -24.13 -2.16 -9.08
CA ALA A 399 -23.90 -3.61 -9.14
C ALA A 399 -23.29 -4.15 -7.83
N MET A 400 -22.31 -3.43 -7.26
CA MET A 400 -21.71 -3.79 -5.97
C MET A 400 -22.67 -3.65 -4.79
N ILE A 401 -23.56 -2.64 -4.81
CA ILE A 401 -24.61 -2.48 -3.79
C ILE A 401 -25.58 -3.67 -3.81
N VAL A 402 -26.05 -4.08 -5.00
CA VAL A 402 -26.90 -5.27 -5.16
C VAL A 402 -26.20 -6.53 -4.63
N SER A 403 -24.90 -6.68 -4.93
CA SER A 403 -24.07 -7.75 -4.38
C SER A 403 -24.00 -7.74 -2.84
N GLY A 404 -23.94 -6.56 -2.23
CA GLY A 404 -23.93 -6.36 -0.78
C GLY A 404 -25.29 -6.55 -0.11
N SER A 405 -26.40 -6.49 -0.85
CA SER A 405 -27.76 -6.66 -0.29
C SER A 405 -28.31 -8.08 -0.41
N GLU A 406 -28.09 -8.74 -1.55
CA GLU A 406 -28.73 -10.03 -1.85
C GLU A 406 -27.77 -11.10 -2.42
N GLY A 407 -26.54 -10.72 -2.75
CA GLY A 407 -25.51 -11.62 -3.26
C GLY A 407 -24.58 -12.18 -2.17
N PHE A 408 -23.47 -12.78 -2.61
CA PHE A 408 -22.47 -13.36 -1.71
C PHE A 408 -21.77 -12.31 -0.84
N ALA A 409 -21.74 -11.04 -1.24
CA ALA A 409 -21.07 -10.00 -0.49
C ALA A 409 -21.87 -9.51 0.74
N ARG A 410 -23.15 -9.92 0.86
CA ARG A 410 -23.99 -9.60 2.02
C ARG A 410 -23.36 -10.00 3.36
N ALA A 411 -22.57 -11.07 3.40
CA ALA A 411 -21.89 -11.52 4.62
C ALA A 411 -20.98 -10.44 5.24
N GLY A 412 -20.49 -9.49 4.43
CA GLY A 412 -19.65 -8.37 4.86
C GLY A 412 -20.41 -7.12 5.31
N ALA A 413 -21.75 -7.12 5.27
CA ALA A 413 -22.56 -5.98 5.70
C ALA A 413 -22.83 -6.02 7.22
N PRO A 414 -22.46 -4.99 8.00
CA PRO A 414 -22.85 -4.89 9.40
C PRO A 414 -24.35 -4.59 9.54
N GLU A 415 -24.93 -4.92 10.68
CA GLU A 415 -26.32 -4.54 10.98
C GLU A 415 -26.48 -3.01 10.92
N GLY A 416 -27.48 -2.54 10.17
CA GLY A 416 -27.77 -1.11 9.99
C GLY A 416 -26.84 -0.36 9.04
N ILE A 417 -25.81 -1.01 8.47
CA ILE A 417 -24.87 -0.37 7.53
C ILE A 417 -24.95 -1.09 6.18
N ALA A 418 -25.58 -0.46 5.20
CA ALA A 418 -25.55 -0.94 3.82
C ALA A 418 -24.15 -0.82 3.23
N VAL A 419 -23.74 -1.81 2.44
CA VAL A 419 -22.41 -1.86 1.81
C VAL A 419 -22.56 -2.16 0.32
N GLY A 420 -21.62 -1.70 -0.50
CA GLY A 420 -21.41 -2.26 -1.82
C GLY A 420 -20.13 -3.07 -1.83
N GLY A 421 -20.19 -4.35 -2.20
CA GLY A 421 -19.05 -5.24 -2.04
C GLY A 421 -19.00 -6.40 -3.01
N LYS A 422 -17.84 -7.04 -3.07
CA LYS A 422 -17.58 -8.21 -3.92
C LYS A 422 -16.72 -9.22 -3.18
N THR A 423 -17.16 -10.47 -3.18
CA THR A 423 -16.35 -11.63 -2.76
C THR A 423 -15.51 -12.16 -3.91
N GLY A 424 -14.39 -12.77 -3.58
CA GLY A 424 -13.57 -13.57 -4.49
C GLY A 424 -13.14 -14.88 -3.83
N THR A 425 -13.11 -15.93 -4.64
CA THR A 425 -12.57 -17.25 -4.28
C THR A 425 -11.64 -17.64 -5.42
N ALA A 426 -10.34 -17.53 -5.21
CA ALA A 426 -9.35 -17.75 -6.27
C ALA A 426 -8.75 -19.15 -6.15
N GLN A 427 -8.88 -19.94 -7.21
CA GLN A 427 -8.44 -21.34 -7.21
C GLN A 427 -6.96 -21.41 -7.54
N LEU A 428 -6.17 -22.14 -6.74
CA LEU A 428 -4.71 -22.18 -6.85
C LEU A 428 -4.19 -23.41 -7.61
N GLY A 429 -5.10 -24.24 -8.12
CA GLY A 429 -4.76 -25.57 -8.66
C GLY A 429 -4.33 -26.56 -7.58
N GLY A 430 -4.44 -27.85 -7.89
CA GLY A 430 -4.17 -28.93 -6.93
C GLY A 430 -5.18 -28.96 -5.77
N ASP A 431 -4.74 -29.47 -4.62
CA ASP A 431 -5.55 -29.64 -3.41
C ASP A 431 -5.47 -28.43 -2.44
N ASN A 432 -4.91 -27.30 -2.91
CA ASN A 432 -4.80 -26.10 -2.07
C ASN A 432 -6.16 -25.44 -1.92
N GLU A 433 -6.48 -25.05 -0.68
CA GLU A 433 -7.62 -24.18 -0.42
C GLU A 433 -7.50 -22.88 -1.23
N PRO A 434 -8.62 -22.37 -1.78
CA PRO A 434 -8.64 -21.09 -2.47
C PRO A 434 -8.17 -19.93 -1.59
N HIS A 435 -7.67 -18.86 -2.22
CA HIS A 435 -7.54 -17.57 -1.55
C HIS A 435 -8.93 -16.93 -1.34
N SER A 436 -9.18 -16.49 -0.10
CA SER A 436 -10.42 -15.85 0.31
C SER A 436 -10.30 -14.33 0.18
N TRP A 437 -11.06 -13.75 -0.75
CA TRP A 437 -11.06 -12.31 -1.05
C TRP A 437 -12.37 -11.65 -0.69
N TYR A 438 -12.29 -10.42 -0.20
CA TYR A 438 -13.42 -9.52 -0.10
C TYR A 438 -12.98 -8.06 -0.28
N THR A 439 -13.76 -7.28 -1.01
CA THR A 439 -13.60 -5.83 -1.05
C THR A 439 -14.96 -5.15 -1.01
N ALA A 440 -15.07 -4.05 -0.27
CA ALA A 440 -16.31 -3.29 -0.17
C ALA A 440 -16.06 -1.82 0.15
N PHE A 441 -17.04 -0.99 -0.19
CA PHE A 441 -17.18 0.36 0.33
C PHE A 441 -18.40 0.46 1.24
N ALA A 442 -18.32 1.37 2.22
CA ALA A 442 -19.39 1.61 3.18
C ALA A 442 -19.41 3.08 3.65
N PRO A 443 -20.59 3.62 4.00
CA PRO A 443 -21.91 3.10 3.67
C PRO A 443 -22.16 3.05 2.15
N ALA A 444 -23.18 2.31 1.70
CA ALA A 444 -23.53 2.21 0.28
C ALA A 444 -23.87 3.57 -0.34
N GLU A 445 -24.65 4.38 0.39
CA GLU A 445 -24.92 5.77 0.06
C GLU A 445 -23.90 6.68 0.76
N GLY A 446 -23.26 7.57 0.00
CA GLY A 446 -22.16 8.40 0.49
C GLY A 446 -21.00 7.59 1.07
N PRO A 447 -20.31 6.76 0.26
CA PRO A 447 -19.20 5.95 0.74
C PRO A 447 -18.13 6.76 1.47
N GLN A 448 -17.74 6.31 2.65
CA GLN A 448 -16.74 6.95 3.50
C GLN A 448 -15.45 6.14 3.54
N ILE A 449 -15.56 4.83 3.61
CA ILE A 449 -14.43 3.91 3.71
C ILE A 449 -14.50 2.82 2.64
N VAL A 450 -13.33 2.27 2.32
CA VAL A 450 -13.14 1.02 1.59
C VAL A 450 -12.39 0.05 2.48
N VAL A 451 -12.81 -1.21 2.47
CA VAL A 451 -12.15 -2.32 3.16
C VAL A 451 -11.85 -3.41 2.14
N THR A 452 -10.59 -3.81 2.03
CA THR A 452 -10.13 -4.94 1.22
C THR A 452 -9.41 -5.94 2.10
N VAL A 453 -9.79 -7.21 1.98
CA VAL A 453 -9.29 -8.32 2.78
C VAL A 453 -8.90 -9.47 1.86
N ILE A 454 -7.72 -10.03 2.10
CA ILE A 454 -7.26 -11.29 1.53
C ILE A 454 -6.77 -12.20 2.63
N VAL A 455 -7.25 -13.44 2.64
CA VAL A 455 -6.71 -14.51 3.48
C VAL A 455 -6.27 -15.66 2.57
N GLU A 456 -4.98 -15.95 2.58
CA GLU A 456 -4.38 -16.99 1.78
C GLU A 456 -4.90 -18.36 2.22
N ASN A 457 -5.36 -19.15 1.26
CA ASN A 457 -5.70 -20.56 1.42
C ASN A 457 -6.77 -20.80 2.49
N ALA A 458 -7.77 -19.93 2.54
CA ALA A 458 -8.81 -19.92 3.55
C ALA A 458 -10.21 -20.15 2.96
N GLY A 459 -10.31 -20.74 1.77
CA GLY A 459 -11.59 -21.10 1.17
C GLY A 459 -12.35 -19.90 0.62
N ALA A 460 -13.67 -19.88 0.81
CA ALA A 460 -14.54 -18.92 0.16
C ALA A 460 -14.44 -17.50 0.75
N GLY A 461 -14.45 -16.50 -0.13
CA GLY A 461 -14.46 -15.06 0.24
C GLY A 461 -15.62 -14.66 1.17
N GLY A 462 -16.80 -15.24 0.96
CA GLY A 462 -18.01 -14.95 1.74
C GLY A 462 -17.97 -15.50 3.17
N ASP A 463 -17.19 -16.54 3.42
CA ASP A 463 -17.18 -17.25 4.70
C ASP A 463 -16.06 -16.76 5.63
N VAL A 464 -14.95 -16.26 5.08
CA VAL A 464 -13.77 -15.83 5.85
C VAL A 464 -13.49 -14.33 5.69
N ALA A 465 -13.18 -13.86 4.48
CA ALA A 465 -12.79 -12.46 4.26
C ALA A 465 -13.94 -11.46 4.49
N ALA A 466 -15.18 -11.82 4.13
CA ALA A 466 -16.34 -10.93 4.30
C ALA A 466 -16.70 -10.67 5.77
N PRO A 467 -16.77 -11.67 6.67
CA PRO A 467 -16.97 -11.42 8.11
C PRO A 467 -15.88 -10.54 8.75
N ILE A 468 -14.61 -10.68 8.34
CA ILE A 468 -13.53 -9.78 8.79
C ILE A 468 -13.84 -8.34 8.38
N ALA A 469 -14.19 -8.14 7.10
CA ALA A 469 -14.52 -6.82 6.59
C ALA A 469 -15.74 -6.21 7.31
N ARG A 470 -16.75 -7.03 7.65
CA ARG A 470 -17.90 -6.60 8.44
C ARG A 470 -17.48 -5.99 9.78
N GLU A 471 -16.60 -6.65 10.52
CA GLU A 471 -16.14 -6.14 11.82
C GLU A 471 -15.29 -4.87 11.68
N LEU A 472 -14.50 -4.77 10.61
CA LEU A 472 -13.72 -3.56 10.32
C LEU A 472 -14.60 -2.38 9.92
N ILE A 473 -15.62 -2.60 9.08
CA ILE A 473 -16.58 -1.56 8.70
C ILE A 473 -17.31 -1.05 9.95
N ARG A 474 -17.79 -1.97 10.81
CA ARG A 474 -18.42 -1.62 12.08
C ARG A 474 -17.50 -0.80 12.98
N THR A 475 -16.22 -1.18 13.06
CA THR A 475 -15.23 -0.50 13.91
C THR A 475 -14.85 0.88 13.34
N ALA A 476 -14.69 0.98 12.02
CA ALA A 476 -14.27 2.21 11.35
C ALA A 476 -15.37 3.28 11.34
N LEU A 477 -16.64 2.87 11.20
CA LEU A 477 -17.82 3.76 11.18
C LEU A 477 -18.48 3.93 12.56
N ALA A 478 -17.90 3.35 13.61
CA ALA A 478 -18.35 3.62 14.98
C ALA A 478 -18.16 5.12 15.31
N PRO A 479 -19.12 5.74 16.03
CA PRO A 479 -19.11 7.16 16.34
C PRO A 479 -17.98 7.59 17.27
#